data_AF-A0A0S7WDK8-F1
#
_entry.id   AF-A0A0S7WDK8-F1
#
_cell.length_a   1.000
_cell.length_b   1.000
_cell.length_c   1.000
_cell.angle_alpha   90.00
_cell.angle_beta   90.00
_cell.angle_gamma   90.00
#
_symmetry.space_group_name_H-M   'P 1'
#
loop_
_entity.id
_entity.type
_entity.pdbx_description
1 polymer ?
#
loop_
_entity_poly.entity_id
_entity_poly.type
_entity_poly.pdbx_seq_one_letter_code
_entity_poly.pdbx_strand_id
1 'polypeptide(L)'
;MKRAQRIILTGFSGTGKTEVARLVADRLGWQAVDSDDAIVEAAGKPIPAIFRDDGEEHFRALEHTVLHQLCSQPRMVIAAGGGAVLDAENRRLMAHGAFIVCLEARPETIVERLRPQLDSDPVARPLLDTPDPLQRIRELKSFRQPYYALADHTVHTDGLTMEQVAAEVVHAWRQLSAAALEDEGRPAALAAAPSAREADAPYCQPPGAACVVRTSSATYPVFVSWGALPDLGHRMADAELAGRAYLISDSMVHARWGAAAEEALQGAGFRVASHVVPAGETSKSLETAAAIYDWLVAQRAERGEAIVALGGGMVCDPAIYDWLVAQRAERGEAIVALGGGMVCDLAGFVAATFVRGLPLVHVPTSLLAMVDAAVGGKAAVNHKEAKNLIGAFYQPRLVLADVSTLQSLPPRELTAGWAEVIKHALIMDEALLRLLEENADAIMRLEPTVTSEVISRSIALKAAVVSEDEREETGRRTILNYGHTIGHGLETAAEYAGMLHGEAVAVGMAGAARIARRLGLLPPEVVERQDALIARFGLPLRASGVDPAKVVAATALDKKVKGGAIRWVLLEGIGRPVIRHDVPPELVEEVAGELLSA
;
A
#
# COMPACT_ATOMS: atom_id res chain seq x y z
N MET A 1 3.47 18.19 -42.66
CA MET A 1 3.20 17.31 -41.50
C MET A 1 1.91 17.75 -40.82
N LYS A 2 1.10 16.82 -40.35
CA LYS A 2 -0.20 17.11 -39.72
C LYS A 2 0.08 17.57 -38.28
N ARG A 3 -0.25 18.82 -37.95
CA ARG A 3 -0.06 19.36 -36.58
C ARG A 3 -1.20 18.93 -35.67
N ALA A 4 -0.93 18.88 -34.36
CA ALA A 4 -1.95 18.66 -33.35
C ALA A 4 -3.06 19.71 -33.47
N GLN A 5 -4.31 19.26 -33.44
CA GLN A 5 -5.48 20.14 -33.45
C GLN A 5 -5.94 20.49 -32.03
N ARG A 6 -5.18 20.08 -31.01
CA ARG A 6 -5.44 20.37 -29.62
C ARG A 6 -4.14 20.69 -28.90
N ILE A 7 -4.18 21.64 -27.98
CA ILE A 7 -3.12 21.91 -27.02
C ILE A 7 -3.70 21.67 -25.63
N ILE A 8 -3.01 20.90 -24.80
CA ILE A 8 -3.42 20.65 -23.42
C ILE A 8 -2.36 21.23 -22.50
N LEU A 9 -2.76 22.17 -21.66
CA LEU A 9 -1.90 22.79 -20.66
C LEU A 9 -2.04 22.04 -19.35
N THR A 10 -0.94 21.45 -18.88
CA THR A 10 -0.82 20.79 -17.58
C THR A 10 0.09 21.60 -16.65
N GLY A 11 0.22 21.17 -15.40
CA GLY A 11 1.08 21.82 -14.41
C GLY A 11 0.34 22.22 -13.14
N PHE A 12 1.08 22.65 -12.14
CA PHE A 12 0.56 22.94 -10.81
C PHE A 12 -0.46 24.11 -10.79
N SER A 13 -1.37 24.18 -9.81
CA SER A 13 -2.27 25.34 -9.67
C SER A 13 -1.47 26.62 -9.40
N GLY A 14 -1.82 27.74 -10.04
CA GLY A 14 -1.05 28.99 -9.91
C GLY A 14 0.06 29.18 -10.95
N THR A 15 0.27 28.23 -11.87
CA THR A 15 1.22 28.39 -13.00
C THR A 15 0.65 29.21 -14.17
N GLY A 16 -0.64 29.58 -14.14
CA GLY A 16 -1.29 30.42 -15.16
C GLY A 16 -2.07 29.68 -16.26
N LYS A 17 -2.30 28.37 -16.12
CA LYS A 17 -2.94 27.53 -17.16
C LYS A 17 -4.20 28.13 -17.79
N THR A 18 -5.18 28.54 -17.00
CA THR A 18 -6.47 29.06 -17.47
C THR A 18 -6.29 30.31 -18.33
N GLU A 19 -5.43 31.22 -17.91
CA GLU A 19 -5.16 32.48 -18.61
C GLU A 19 -4.33 32.25 -19.88
N VAL A 20 -3.27 31.44 -19.77
CA VAL A 20 -2.44 31.05 -20.93
C VAL A 20 -3.28 30.30 -21.96
N ALA A 21 -4.23 29.46 -21.55
CA ALA A 21 -5.12 28.75 -22.48
C ALA A 21 -5.94 29.72 -23.33
N ARG A 22 -6.52 30.77 -22.72
CA ARG A 22 -7.26 31.83 -23.44
C ARG A 22 -6.35 32.58 -24.42
N LEU A 23 -5.18 33.02 -23.96
CA LEU A 23 -4.22 33.75 -24.80
C LEU A 23 -3.69 32.93 -25.99
N VAL A 24 -3.45 31.63 -25.78
CA VAL A 24 -3.02 30.71 -26.85
C VAL A 24 -4.17 30.49 -27.84
N ALA A 25 -5.40 30.30 -27.35
CA ALA A 25 -6.57 30.12 -28.19
C ALA A 25 -6.84 31.34 -29.07
N ASP A 26 -6.77 32.56 -28.51
CA ASP A 26 -6.92 33.81 -29.24
C ASP A 26 -5.89 33.94 -30.38
N ARG A 27 -4.63 33.56 -30.12
CA ARG A 27 -3.55 33.59 -31.13
C ARG A 27 -3.71 32.58 -32.25
N LEU A 28 -4.39 31.46 -31.97
CA LEU A 28 -4.61 30.38 -32.94
C LEU A 28 -5.99 30.43 -33.61
N GLY A 29 -6.90 31.28 -33.11
CA GLY A 29 -8.30 31.31 -33.51
C GLY A 29 -9.06 30.03 -33.09
N TRP A 30 -8.71 29.50 -31.91
CA TRP A 30 -9.25 28.25 -31.34
C TRP A 30 -10.14 28.55 -30.14
N GLN A 31 -10.77 27.52 -29.57
CA GLN A 31 -11.53 27.65 -28.32
C GLN A 31 -10.68 27.31 -27.11
N ALA A 32 -10.81 28.06 -26.02
CA ALA A 32 -10.18 27.75 -24.73
C ALA A 32 -11.23 27.23 -23.74
N VAL A 33 -10.90 26.17 -23.01
CA VAL A 33 -11.74 25.62 -21.93
C VAL A 33 -10.86 25.26 -20.74
N ASP A 34 -11.32 25.60 -19.54
CA ASP A 34 -10.77 25.06 -18.29
C ASP A 34 -11.57 23.82 -17.90
N SER A 35 -10.88 22.69 -17.68
CA SER A 35 -11.57 21.45 -17.33
C SER A 35 -12.25 21.56 -15.97
N ASP A 36 -11.69 22.31 -15.01
CA ASP A 36 -12.27 22.46 -13.68
C ASP A 36 -13.60 23.22 -13.78
N ASP A 37 -13.66 24.27 -14.62
CA ASP A 37 -14.90 25.02 -14.89
C ASP A 37 -15.96 24.13 -15.56
N ALA A 38 -15.54 23.30 -16.54
CA ALA A 38 -16.44 22.37 -17.23
C ALA A 38 -16.98 21.27 -16.30
N ILE A 39 -16.19 20.82 -15.31
CA ILE A 39 -16.65 19.89 -14.27
C ILE A 39 -17.70 20.56 -13.37
N VAL A 40 -17.47 21.81 -12.94
CA VAL A 40 -18.44 22.56 -12.13
C VAL A 40 -19.75 22.76 -12.88
N GLU A 41 -19.70 23.07 -14.18
CA GLU A 41 -20.88 23.19 -15.03
C GLU A 41 -21.64 21.86 -15.14
N ALA A 42 -20.94 20.75 -15.39
CA ALA A 42 -21.54 19.43 -15.52
C ALA A 42 -22.15 18.90 -14.21
N ALA A 43 -21.50 19.17 -13.07
CA ALA A 43 -21.94 18.72 -11.75
C ALA A 43 -23.01 19.64 -11.13
N GLY A 44 -23.12 20.88 -11.59
CA GLY A 44 -24.03 21.89 -11.03
C GLY A 44 -23.67 22.36 -9.62
N LYS A 45 -22.46 22.02 -9.13
CA LYS A 45 -21.95 22.44 -7.82
C LYS A 45 -20.43 22.63 -7.82
N PRO A 46 -19.87 23.48 -6.94
CA PRO A 46 -18.43 23.71 -6.86
C PRO A 46 -17.65 22.44 -6.53
N ILE A 47 -16.42 22.32 -7.03
CA ILE A 47 -15.55 21.16 -6.77
C ILE A 47 -15.43 20.82 -5.26
N PRO A 48 -15.22 21.78 -4.33
CA PRO A 48 -15.19 21.47 -2.89
C PRO A 48 -16.48 20.85 -2.34
N ALA A 49 -17.64 21.11 -2.97
CA ALA A 49 -18.91 20.47 -2.61
C ALA A 49 -19.00 19.05 -3.20
N ILE A 50 -18.49 18.82 -4.42
CA ILE A 50 -18.42 17.47 -5.02
C ILE A 50 -17.60 16.53 -4.12
N PHE A 51 -16.40 16.96 -3.70
CA PHE A 51 -15.55 16.15 -2.82
C PHE A 51 -16.20 15.83 -1.47
N ARG A 52 -16.96 16.78 -0.91
CA ARG A 52 -17.62 16.63 0.40
C ARG A 52 -18.84 15.72 0.33
N ASP A 53 -19.67 15.91 -0.69
CA ASP A 53 -21.00 15.30 -0.78
C ASP A 53 -20.95 13.95 -1.53
N ASP A 54 -20.11 13.84 -2.57
CA ASP A 54 -20.06 12.68 -3.47
C ASP A 54 -18.73 11.90 -3.38
N GLY A 55 -17.71 12.48 -2.74
CA GLY A 55 -16.38 11.87 -2.58
C GLY A 55 -15.44 12.07 -3.78
N GLU A 56 -14.16 11.75 -3.57
CA GLU A 56 -13.11 11.89 -4.60
C GLU A 56 -13.34 10.97 -5.79
N GLU A 57 -13.78 9.73 -5.59
CA GLU A 57 -13.99 8.77 -6.69
C GLU A 57 -15.00 9.29 -7.72
N HIS A 58 -16.10 9.89 -7.24
CA HIS A 58 -17.10 10.51 -8.12
C HIS A 58 -16.50 11.70 -8.88
N PHE A 59 -15.74 12.56 -8.19
CA PHE A 59 -15.04 13.67 -8.84
C PHE A 59 -14.09 13.18 -9.94
N ARG A 60 -13.31 12.11 -9.70
CA ARG A 60 -12.39 11.55 -10.71
C ARG A 60 -13.12 10.97 -11.91
N ALA A 61 -14.26 10.31 -11.70
CA ALA A 61 -15.10 9.82 -12.80
C ALA A 61 -15.66 10.98 -13.66
N LEU A 62 -16.06 12.08 -13.02
CA LEU A 62 -16.47 13.31 -13.72
C LEU A 62 -15.30 13.95 -14.48
N GLU A 63 -14.14 14.07 -13.85
CA GLU A 63 -12.90 14.60 -14.46
C GLU A 63 -12.55 13.82 -15.73
N HIS A 64 -12.59 12.49 -15.67
CA HIS A 64 -12.37 11.62 -16.83
C HIS A 64 -13.41 11.85 -17.93
N THR A 65 -14.69 11.92 -17.58
CA THR A 65 -15.79 12.11 -18.53
C THR A 65 -15.68 13.45 -19.26
N VAL A 66 -15.40 14.53 -18.52
CA VAL A 66 -15.21 15.87 -19.07
C VAL A 66 -13.99 15.90 -20.00
N LEU A 67 -12.85 15.36 -19.57
CA LEU A 67 -11.65 15.31 -20.42
C LEU A 67 -11.88 14.52 -21.70
N HIS A 68 -12.59 13.39 -21.65
CA HIS A 68 -12.96 12.62 -22.83
C HIS A 68 -13.79 13.46 -23.82
N GLN A 69 -14.80 14.19 -23.31
CA GLN A 69 -15.62 15.09 -24.14
C GLN A 69 -14.80 16.21 -24.78
N LEU A 70 -13.95 16.89 -24.00
CA LEU A 70 -13.10 17.98 -24.51
C LEU A 70 -12.07 17.48 -25.53
N CYS A 71 -11.46 16.31 -25.28
CA CYS A 71 -10.49 15.71 -26.18
C CYS A 71 -11.11 15.22 -27.50
N SER A 72 -12.42 15.05 -27.59
CA SER A 72 -13.11 14.67 -28.84
C SER A 72 -13.22 15.82 -29.85
N GLN A 73 -13.12 17.08 -29.39
CA GLN A 73 -13.33 18.26 -30.22
C GLN A 73 -12.02 18.75 -30.86
N PRO A 74 -12.03 19.22 -32.13
CA PRO A 74 -10.86 19.81 -32.76
C PRO A 74 -10.73 21.30 -32.44
N ARG A 75 -9.52 21.86 -32.60
CA ARG A 75 -9.19 23.28 -32.42
C ARG A 75 -9.49 23.80 -31.01
N MET A 76 -8.95 23.09 -30.03
CA MET A 76 -9.11 23.41 -28.61
C MET A 76 -7.79 23.63 -27.88
N VAL A 77 -7.82 24.53 -26.90
CA VAL A 77 -6.78 24.70 -25.87
C VAL A 77 -7.42 24.38 -24.52
N ILE A 78 -6.99 23.29 -23.90
CA ILE A 78 -7.58 22.79 -22.65
C ILE A 78 -6.62 23.11 -21.50
N ALA A 79 -7.05 23.90 -20.52
CA ALA A 79 -6.36 23.98 -19.23
C ALA A 79 -6.83 22.80 -18.37
N ALA A 80 -5.98 21.80 -18.19
CA ALA A 80 -6.32 20.62 -17.40
C ALA A 80 -6.14 20.90 -15.90
N GLY A 81 -7.03 20.35 -15.07
CA GLY A 81 -6.93 20.36 -13.63
C GLY A 81 -5.58 19.82 -13.16
N GLY A 82 -5.03 20.37 -12.08
CA GLY A 82 -3.69 20.00 -11.61
C GLY A 82 -3.54 18.52 -11.25
N GLY A 83 -4.64 17.84 -10.90
CA GLY A 83 -4.66 16.41 -10.60
C GLY A 83 -4.97 15.51 -11.79
N ALA A 84 -5.41 16.06 -12.93
CA ALA A 84 -5.86 15.29 -14.09
C ALA A 84 -4.79 14.35 -14.65
N VAL A 85 -3.52 14.74 -14.52
CA VAL A 85 -2.36 13.94 -14.97
C VAL A 85 -2.06 12.76 -14.07
N LEU A 86 -2.69 12.63 -12.89
CA LEU A 86 -2.43 11.51 -11.97
C LEU A 86 -3.06 10.20 -12.46
N ASP A 87 -4.13 10.28 -13.23
CA ASP A 87 -4.81 9.11 -13.80
C ASP A 87 -4.20 8.69 -15.14
N ALA A 88 -3.86 7.40 -15.27
CA ALA A 88 -3.23 6.84 -16.47
C ALA A 88 -4.14 6.89 -17.71
N GLU A 89 -5.45 6.69 -17.55
CA GLU A 89 -6.39 6.76 -18.66
C GLU A 89 -6.60 8.21 -19.11
N ASN A 90 -6.61 9.17 -18.19
CA ASN A 90 -6.58 10.59 -18.55
C ASN A 90 -5.33 10.95 -19.34
N ARG A 91 -4.14 10.51 -18.91
CA ARG A 91 -2.90 10.71 -19.69
C ARG A 91 -2.99 10.09 -21.09
N ARG A 92 -3.55 8.87 -21.18
CA ARG A 92 -3.79 8.21 -22.46
C ARG A 92 -4.73 9.02 -23.35
N LEU A 93 -5.85 9.49 -22.83
CA LEU A 93 -6.81 10.33 -23.57
C LEU A 93 -6.15 11.62 -24.06
N MET A 94 -5.43 12.32 -23.19
CA MET A 94 -4.72 13.56 -23.52
C MET A 94 -3.65 13.35 -24.59
N ALA A 95 -3.00 12.17 -24.63
CA ALA A 95 -2.01 11.86 -25.65
C ALA A 95 -2.61 11.73 -27.07
N HIS A 96 -3.89 11.40 -27.21
CA HIS A 96 -4.49 11.12 -28.52
C HIS A 96 -4.83 12.41 -29.31
N GLY A 97 -3.92 12.78 -30.22
CA GLY A 97 -4.14 13.87 -31.17
C GLY A 97 -3.97 15.28 -30.59
N ALA A 98 -3.40 15.39 -29.39
CA ALA A 98 -3.08 16.67 -28.75
C ALA A 98 -1.58 16.82 -28.45
N PHE A 99 -1.13 18.07 -28.36
CA PHE A 99 0.19 18.46 -27.88
C PHE A 99 0.09 18.92 -26.43
N ILE A 100 0.78 18.25 -25.52
CA ILE A 100 0.69 18.45 -24.07
C ILE A 100 1.86 19.33 -23.64
N VAL A 101 1.57 20.46 -23.00
CA VAL A 101 2.57 21.41 -22.50
C VAL A 101 2.41 21.58 -21.00
N CYS A 102 3.45 21.28 -20.24
CA CYS A 102 3.51 21.57 -18.82
C CYS A 102 3.91 23.03 -18.59
N LEU A 103 3.11 23.78 -17.83
CA LEU A 103 3.50 25.08 -17.30
C LEU A 103 4.13 24.89 -15.92
N GLU A 104 5.40 25.23 -15.81
CA GLU A 104 6.24 24.99 -14.64
C GLU A 104 6.55 26.32 -13.92
N ALA A 105 6.58 26.30 -12.60
CA ALA A 105 6.94 27.47 -11.78
C ALA A 105 7.55 27.04 -10.45
N ARG A 106 8.46 27.84 -9.89
CA ARG A 106 8.99 27.59 -8.55
C ARG A 106 7.87 27.67 -7.48
N PRO A 107 7.90 26.85 -6.42
CA PRO A 107 6.95 26.92 -5.30
C PRO A 107 6.75 28.33 -4.74
N GLU A 108 7.84 29.11 -4.67
CA GLU A 108 7.85 30.49 -4.21
C GLU A 108 7.01 31.40 -5.12
N THR A 109 7.15 31.26 -6.44
CA THR A 109 6.34 32.02 -7.41
C THR A 109 4.88 31.58 -7.40
N ILE A 110 4.61 30.29 -7.18
CA ILE A 110 3.24 29.77 -7.05
C ILE A 110 2.56 30.37 -5.83
N VAL A 111 3.21 30.35 -4.65
CA VAL A 111 2.59 30.88 -3.42
C VAL A 111 2.36 32.38 -3.53
N GLU A 112 3.28 33.13 -4.16
CA GLU A 112 3.11 34.57 -4.42
C GLU A 112 1.90 34.85 -5.32
N ARG A 113 1.72 34.08 -6.40
CA ARG A 113 0.57 34.22 -7.32
C ARG A 113 -0.76 33.84 -6.68
N LEU A 114 -0.74 32.86 -5.76
CA LEU A 114 -1.95 32.38 -5.08
C LEU A 114 -2.29 33.16 -3.81
N ARG A 115 -1.34 33.91 -3.23
CA ARG A 115 -1.53 34.66 -1.97
C ARG A 115 -2.80 35.53 -1.95
N PRO A 116 -3.14 36.31 -3.00
CA PRO A 116 -4.39 37.08 -3.00
C PRO A 116 -5.66 36.23 -2.84
N GLN A 117 -5.67 35.01 -3.37
CA GLN A 117 -6.79 34.08 -3.24
C GLN A 117 -6.78 33.38 -1.88
N LEU A 118 -5.62 32.97 -1.39
CA LEU A 118 -5.46 32.35 -0.07
C LEU A 118 -5.88 33.31 1.07
N ASP A 119 -5.60 34.61 0.92
CA ASP A 119 -5.96 35.62 1.91
C ASP A 119 -7.46 36.01 1.86
N SER A 120 -8.12 35.85 0.71
CA SER A 120 -9.52 36.29 0.51
C SER A 120 -10.56 35.18 0.62
N ASP A 121 -10.22 33.94 0.26
CA ASP A 121 -11.08 32.77 0.37
C ASP A 121 -10.25 31.47 0.49
N PRO A 122 -9.84 31.08 1.72
CA PRO A 122 -9.10 29.85 1.97
C PRO A 122 -9.84 28.60 1.48
N VAL A 123 -11.17 28.63 1.48
CA VAL A 123 -12.04 27.50 1.11
C VAL A 123 -11.99 27.21 -0.39
N ALA A 124 -11.61 28.19 -1.21
CA ALA A 124 -11.42 28.01 -2.66
C ALA A 124 -10.27 27.06 -3.00
N ARG A 125 -9.30 26.87 -2.09
CA ARG A 125 -8.12 26.00 -2.29
C ARG A 125 -7.88 25.13 -1.06
N PRO A 126 -8.77 24.16 -0.76
CA PRO A 126 -8.73 23.39 0.50
C PRO A 126 -7.41 22.62 0.69
N LEU A 127 -6.72 22.23 -0.38
CA LEU A 127 -5.41 21.55 -0.30
C LEU A 127 -4.28 22.44 0.24
N LEU A 128 -4.45 23.76 0.21
CA LEU A 128 -3.50 24.77 0.66
C LEU A 128 -3.93 25.48 1.95
N ASP A 129 -5.05 25.05 2.56
CA ASP A 129 -5.50 25.53 3.86
C ASP A 129 -4.65 24.89 4.97
N THR A 130 -3.48 25.48 5.21
CA THR A 130 -2.46 24.98 6.14
C THR A 130 -1.67 26.15 6.73
N PRO A 131 -1.09 26.03 7.94
CA PRO A 131 -0.21 27.06 8.51
C PRO A 131 1.03 27.40 7.65
N ASP A 132 1.49 26.47 6.80
CA ASP A 132 2.61 26.69 5.87
C ASP A 132 2.23 26.28 4.42
N PRO A 133 1.58 27.17 3.65
CA PRO A 133 1.20 26.90 2.27
C PRO A 133 2.39 26.65 1.34
N LEU A 134 3.55 27.25 1.61
CA LEU A 134 4.75 27.08 0.77
C LEU A 134 5.30 25.66 0.89
N GLN A 135 5.42 25.15 2.11
CA GLN A 135 5.84 23.77 2.34
C GLN A 135 4.85 22.77 1.73
N ARG A 136 3.54 23.01 1.88
CA ARG A 136 2.51 22.18 1.26
C ARG A 136 2.58 22.19 -0.28
N ILE A 137 2.86 23.34 -0.89
CA ILE A 137 3.10 23.42 -2.35
C ILE A 137 4.32 22.59 -2.74
N ARG A 138 5.42 22.64 -1.97
CA ARG A 138 6.61 21.82 -2.26
C ARG A 138 6.28 20.33 -2.24
N GLU A 139 5.54 19.87 -1.24
CA GLU A 139 5.13 18.47 -1.08
C GLU A 139 4.22 18.02 -2.23
N LEU A 140 3.15 18.79 -2.49
CA LEU A 140 2.22 18.56 -3.58
C LEU A 140 2.91 18.52 -4.95
N LYS A 141 3.79 19.48 -5.20
CA LYS A 141 4.49 19.60 -6.48
C LYS A 141 5.49 18.46 -6.65
N SER A 142 6.26 18.14 -5.61
CA SER A 142 7.19 17.00 -5.62
C SER A 142 6.48 15.69 -5.96
N PHE A 143 5.33 15.44 -5.33
CA PHE A 143 4.50 14.27 -5.61
C PHE A 143 4.01 14.20 -7.06
N ARG A 144 3.58 15.35 -7.63
CA ARG A 144 3.03 15.41 -8.99
C ARG A 144 4.09 15.54 -10.10
N GLN A 145 5.32 15.92 -9.76
CA GLN A 145 6.38 16.24 -10.73
C GLN A 145 6.68 15.10 -11.72
N PRO A 146 6.74 13.81 -11.31
CA PRO A 146 6.98 12.72 -12.24
C PRO A 146 5.93 12.64 -13.36
N TYR A 147 4.68 13.01 -13.07
CA TYR A 147 3.58 13.02 -14.03
C TYR A 147 3.59 14.26 -14.92
N TYR A 148 3.92 15.43 -14.37
CA TYR A 148 4.09 16.66 -15.15
C TYR A 148 5.25 16.56 -16.15
N ALA A 149 6.33 15.86 -15.77
CA ALA A 149 7.50 15.66 -16.62
C ALA A 149 7.23 14.82 -17.88
N LEU A 150 6.09 14.12 -17.95
CA LEU A 150 5.69 13.33 -19.13
C LEU A 150 5.18 14.20 -20.29
N ALA A 151 4.95 15.50 -20.08
CA ALA A 151 4.49 16.41 -21.12
C ALA A 151 5.47 16.50 -22.32
N ASP A 152 4.95 16.79 -23.52
CA ASP A 152 5.78 16.91 -24.73
C ASP A 152 6.75 18.08 -24.67
N HIS A 153 6.39 19.10 -23.88
CA HIS A 153 7.22 20.27 -23.65
C HIS A 153 6.91 20.88 -22.28
N THR A 154 7.90 21.57 -21.71
CA THR A 154 7.76 22.30 -20.45
C THR A 154 8.13 23.76 -20.66
N VAL A 155 7.25 24.67 -20.24
CA VAL A 155 7.49 26.12 -20.25
C VAL A 155 7.63 26.59 -18.81
N HIS A 156 8.82 27.09 -18.47
CA HIS A 156 9.06 27.72 -17.18
C HIS A 156 8.46 29.13 -17.18
N THR A 157 7.52 29.37 -16.28
CA THR A 157 6.73 30.62 -16.21
C THR A 157 7.31 31.64 -15.24
N ASP A 158 8.38 31.32 -14.52
CA ASP A 158 9.09 32.22 -13.62
C ASP A 158 9.61 33.44 -14.37
N GLY A 159 9.25 34.65 -13.92
CA GLY A 159 9.74 35.91 -14.50
C GLY A 159 9.17 36.28 -15.87
N LEU A 160 8.22 35.51 -16.41
CA LEU A 160 7.54 35.77 -17.68
C LEU A 160 6.12 36.32 -17.46
N THR A 161 5.66 37.20 -18.37
CA THR A 161 4.24 37.57 -18.45
C THR A 161 3.42 36.46 -19.10
N MET A 162 2.10 36.44 -18.86
CA MET A 162 1.23 35.39 -19.43
C MET A 162 1.22 35.41 -20.97
N GLU A 163 1.40 36.58 -21.59
CA GLU A 163 1.56 36.73 -23.04
C GLU A 163 2.87 36.15 -23.55
N GLN A 164 3.95 36.24 -22.78
CA GLN A 164 5.24 35.63 -23.13
C GLN A 164 5.12 34.11 -23.02
N VAL A 165 4.55 33.60 -21.93
CA VAL A 165 4.28 32.16 -21.77
C VAL A 165 3.41 31.63 -22.91
N ALA A 166 2.33 32.33 -23.26
CA ALA A 166 1.48 31.96 -24.40
C ALA A 166 2.25 31.99 -25.74
N ALA A 167 3.21 32.90 -25.91
CA ALA A 167 4.08 32.93 -27.09
C ALA A 167 4.95 31.68 -27.18
N GLU A 168 5.57 31.28 -26.06
CA GLU A 168 6.39 30.08 -25.97
C GLU A 168 5.59 28.80 -26.24
N VAL A 169 4.38 28.69 -25.68
CA VAL A 169 3.47 27.56 -25.97
C VAL A 169 3.17 27.46 -27.46
N VAL A 170 2.80 28.57 -28.11
CA VAL A 170 2.52 28.59 -29.56
C VAL A 170 3.78 28.27 -30.37
N HIS A 171 4.94 28.77 -29.94
CA HIS A 171 6.22 28.48 -30.58
C HIS A 171 6.53 26.98 -30.51
N ALA A 172 6.48 26.38 -29.33
CA ALA A 172 6.70 24.95 -29.12
C ALA A 172 5.71 24.11 -29.93
N TRP A 173 4.42 24.44 -29.93
CA TRP A 173 3.42 23.73 -30.75
C TRP A 173 3.74 23.79 -32.25
N ARG A 174 4.18 24.94 -32.77
CA ARG A 174 4.53 25.09 -34.20
C ARG A 174 5.74 24.22 -34.59
N GLN A 175 6.70 24.06 -33.69
CA GLN A 175 7.95 23.34 -33.93
C GLN A 175 7.84 21.83 -33.67
N LEU A 176 7.20 21.44 -32.56
CA LEU A 176 7.32 20.10 -31.99
C LEU A 176 6.07 19.23 -32.18
N SER A 177 4.88 19.83 -32.37
CA SER A 177 3.62 19.05 -32.35
C SER A 177 3.51 18.02 -33.46
N ALA A 178 4.15 18.24 -34.61
CA ALA A 178 4.16 17.26 -35.70
C ALA A 178 4.93 15.99 -35.32
N ALA A 179 6.14 16.15 -34.79
CA ALA A 179 6.97 15.03 -34.35
C ALA A 179 6.32 14.26 -33.19
N ALA A 180 5.72 14.97 -32.23
CA ALA A 180 5.00 14.34 -31.13
C ALA A 180 3.81 13.47 -31.59
N LEU A 181 3.14 13.82 -32.69
CA LEU A 181 2.05 13.01 -33.25
C LEU A 181 2.51 11.83 -34.12
N GLU A 182 3.74 11.86 -34.62
CA GLU A 182 4.31 10.79 -35.43
C GLU A 182 4.88 9.65 -34.57
N ASP A 183 5.11 9.90 -33.28
CA ASP A 183 5.52 8.88 -32.32
C ASP A 183 4.32 7.99 -31.90
N GLU A 184 4.21 6.81 -32.51
CA GLU A 184 3.18 5.81 -32.18
C GLU A 184 3.34 5.23 -30.76
N GLY A 185 4.53 5.27 -30.17
CA GLY A 185 4.82 4.77 -28.82
C GLY A 185 4.44 5.78 -27.72
N ARG A 186 4.29 7.05 -28.06
CA ARG A 186 4.02 8.15 -27.11
C ARG A 186 2.80 7.92 -26.21
N PRO A 187 1.60 7.52 -26.70
CA PRO A 187 0.46 7.30 -25.82
C PRO A 187 0.70 6.20 -24.78
N ALA A 188 1.42 5.14 -25.17
CA ALA A 188 1.79 4.06 -24.25
C ALA A 188 2.81 4.53 -23.22
N ALA A 189 3.80 5.35 -23.61
CA ALA A 189 4.79 5.92 -22.70
C ALA A 189 4.16 6.87 -21.66
N LEU A 190 3.25 7.74 -22.09
CA LEU A 190 2.48 8.64 -21.21
C LEU A 190 1.60 7.88 -20.21
N ALA A 191 1.05 6.73 -20.60
CA ALA A 191 0.22 5.89 -19.75
C ALA A 191 1.02 4.87 -18.91
N ALA A 192 2.33 4.74 -19.11
CA ALA A 192 3.14 3.70 -18.48
C ALA A 192 3.36 3.91 -16.98
N ALA A 193 3.38 5.17 -16.52
CA ALA A 193 3.36 5.46 -15.10
C ALA A 193 2.04 4.94 -14.49
N PRO A 194 2.03 4.39 -13.26
CA PRO A 194 0.79 3.97 -12.61
C PRO A 194 -0.11 5.18 -12.34
N SER A 195 -1.41 4.93 -12.15
CA SER A 195 -2.30 5.97 -11.59
C SER A 195 -1.92 6.24 -10.13
N ALA A 196 -2.07 7.49 -9.68
CA ALA A 196 -1.88 7.86 -8.28
C ALA A 196 -3.10 8.63 -7.75
N ARG A 197 -3.39 8.53 -6.46
CA ARG A 197 -4.46 9.29 -5.80
C ARG A 197 -3.85 10.40 -4.96
N GLU A 198 -4.56 11.53 -4.86
CA GLU A 198 -4.12 12.65 -4.03
C GLU A 198 -4.05 12.27 -2.55
N ALA A 199 -4.95 11.38 -2.11
CA ALA A 199 -4.96 10.80 -0.77
C ALA A 199 -3.68 10.02 -0.41
N ASP A 200 -2.94 9.52 -1.40
CA ASP A 200 -1.70 8.75 -1.20
C ASP A 200 -0.49 9.67 -1.04
N ALA A 201 -0.65 10.97 -1.29
CA ALA A 201 0.45 11.91 -1.24
C ALA A 201 1.01 12.05 0.20
N PRO A 202 2.33 12.25 0.37
CA PRO A 202 2.99 12.25 1.67
C PRO A 202 2.39 13.24 2.69
N TYR A 203 1.87 14.38 2.25
CA TYR A 203 1.28 15.40 3.13
C TYR A 203 -0.16 15.07 3.60
N CYS A 204 -0.79 14.05 3.01
CA CYS A 204 -2.06 13.47 3.46
C CYS A 204 -1.84 12.39 4.53
N GLN A 205 -0.58 12.08 4.86
CA GLN A 205 -0.23 11.06 5.85
C GLN A 205 0.04 11.71 7.21
N PRO A 206 -0.30 11.04 8.33
CA PRO A 206 0.11 11.51 9.65
C PRO A 206 1.63 11.71 9.72
N PRO A 207 2.13 12.75 10.41
CA PRO A 207 3.56 13.03 10.47
C PRO A 207 4.38 11.81 10.92
N GLY A 208 5.32 11.38 10.09
CA GLY A 208 6.19 10.22 10.33
C GLY A 208 5.58 8.87 9.96
N ALA A 209 4.38 8.81 9.38
CA ALA A 209 3.85 7.57 8.81
C ALA A 209 4.63 7.20 7.54
N ALA A 210 4.91 5.91 7.37
CA ALA A 210 5.49 5.34 6.16
C ALA A 210 4.43 5.20 5.06
N CYS A 211 3.21 4.85 5.44
CA CYS A 211 2.04 4.83 4.57
C CYS A 211 0.74 4.92 5.38
N VAL A 212 -0.37 5.09 4.68
CA VAL A 212 -1.72 4.98 5.25
C VAL A 212 -2.49 3.97 4.44
N VAL A 213 -3.07 2.98 5.12
CA VAL A 213 -3.92 1.97 4.52
C VAL A 213 -5.35 2.51 4.49
N ARG A 214 -5.98 2.51 3.32
CA ARG A 214 -7.36 3.00 3.11
C ARG A 214 -8.20 1.90 2.49
N THR A 215 -9.02 1.27 3.31
CA THR A 215 -9.92 0.19 2.88
C THR A 215 -11.37 0.60 3.05
N SER A 216 -12.29 -0.24 2.57
CA SER A 216 -13.72 -0.03 2.77
C SER A 216 -14.14 -0.08 4.24
N SER A 217 -13.38 -0.80 5.08
CA SER A 217 -13.71 -1.02 6.50
C SER A 217 -13.01 -0.06 7.45
N ALA A 218 -11.80 0.42 7.11
CA ALA A 218 -11.02 1.32 7.96
C ALA A 218 -9.95 2.09 7.19
N THR A 219 -9.56 3.24 7.76
CA THR A 219 -8.34 3.98 7.41
C THR A 219 -7.41 4.02 8.61
N TYR A 220 -6.15 3.63 8.44
CA TYR A 220 -5.17 3.62 9.53
C TYR A 220 -3.73 3.89 9.06
N PRO A 221 -2.90 4.56 9.86
CA PRO A 221 -1.49 4.79 9.54
C PRO A 221 -0.60 3.60 9.89
N VAL A 222 0.48 3.47 9.14
CA VAL A 222 1.60 2.55 9.42
C VAL A 222 2.84 3.39 9.67
N PHE A 223 3.40 3.29 10.86
CA PHE A 223 4.64 3.94 11.26
C PHE A 223 5.79 2.93 11.20
N VAL A 224 6.89 3.31 10.56
CA VAL A 224 8.10 2.49 10.48
C VAL A 224 9.29 3.41 10.77
N SER A 225 9.98 3.14 11.87
CA SER A 225 11.20 3.88 12.20
C SER A 225 12.10 3.06 13.12
N TRP A 226 13.35 3.46 13.20
CA TRP A 226 14.29 2.90 14.18
C TRP A 226 13.99 3.47 15.56
N GLY A 227 13.74 2.61 16.56
CA GLY A 227 13.46 3.03 17.92
C GLY A 227 12.06 3.66 18.08
N ALA A 228 11.06 3.15 17.35
CA ALA A 228 9.69 3.65 17.37
C ALA A 228 8.91 3.31 18.65
N LEU A 229 9.30 2.27 19.40
CA LEU A 229 8.52 1.74 20.52
C LEU A 229 8.19 2.76 21.62
N PRO A 230 9.10 3.69 22.00
CA PRO A 230 8.80 4.76 22.96
C PRO A 230 7.65 5.68 22.53
N ASP A 231 7.38 5.80 21.23
CA ASP A 231 6.29 6.64 20.71
C ASP A 231 4.92 5.94 20.73
N LEU A 232 4.86 4.64 21.07
CA LEU A 232 3.65 3.82 21.00
C LEU A 232 2.44 4.47 21.69
N GLY A 233 2.61 4.93 22.94
CA GLY A 233 1.54 5.56 23.69
C GLY A 233 1.02 6.85 23.04
N HIS A 234 1.93 7.71 22.57
CA HIS A 234 1.56 8.95 21.87
C HIS A 234 0.82 8.66 20.55
N ARG A 235 1.31 7.70 19.76
CA ARG A 235 0.65 7.30 18.49
C ARG A 235 -0.74 6.70 18.73
N MET A 236 -0.92 5.95 19.81
CA MET A 236 -2.24 5.45 20.20
C MET A 236 -3.19 6.59 20.60
N ALA A 237 -2.70 7.61 21.31
CA ALA A 237 -3.48 8.79 21.64
C ALA A 237 -3.86 9.61 20.39
N ASP A 238 -2.93 9.77 19.43
CA ASP A 238 -3.19 10.41 18.12
C ASP A 238 -4.28 9.66 17.33
N ALA A 239 -4.42 8.35 17.54
CA ALA A 239 -5.46 7.51 16.96
C ALA A 239 -6.76 7.48 17.79
N GLU A 240 -6.94 8.44 18.70
CA GLU A 240 -8.11 8.60 19.59
C GLU A 240 -8.34 7.41 20.54
N LEU A 241 -7.30 6.66 20.87
CA LEU A 241 -7.35 5.58 21.87
C LEU A 241 -7.05 6.13 23.27
N ALA A 242 -7.72 5.60 24.28
CA ALA A 242 -7.59 6.05 25.66
C ALA A 242 -7.99 4.95 26.65
N GLY A 243 -7.76 5.18 27.95
CA GLY A 243 -8.22 4.28 29.01
C GLY A 243 -7.26 3.12 29.22
N ARG A 244 -7.62 1.91 28.80
CA ARG A 244 -6.84 0.68 29.07
C ARG A 244 -6.28 0.06 27.78
N ALA A 245 -5.02 -0.36 27.85
CA ALA A 245 -4.32 -1.13 26.82
C ALA A 245 -4.11 -2.58 27.30
N TYR A 246 -4.62 -3.53 26.53
CA TYR A 246 -4.47 -4.97 26.75
C TYR A 246 -3.30 -5.48 25.90
N LEU A 247 -2.11 -5.58 26.48
CA LEU A 247 -0.89 -5.99 25.78
C LEU A 247 -0.83 -7.51 25.67
N ILE A 248 -0.94 -8.05 24.46
CA ILE A 248 -0.78 -9.48 24.17
C ILE A 248 0.57 -9.68 23.50
N SER A 249 1.39 -10.56 24.04
CA SER A 249 2.73 -10.85 23.52
C SER A 249 3.12 -12.31 23.74
N ASP A 250 4.06 -12.83 22.97
CA ASP A 250 4.65 -14.14 23.26
C ASP A 250 5.77 -14.04 24.32
N SER A 251 6.09 -15.17 24.95
CA SER A 251 7.06 -15.24 26.04
C SER A 251 8.46 -14.72 25.69
N MET A 252 8.92 -14.87 24.44
CA MET A 252 10.26 -14.45 24.01
C MET A 252 10.31 -12.96 23.72
N VAL A 253 9.25 -12.42 23.12
CA VAL A 253 9.14 -10.98 22.83
C VAL A 253 8.87 -10.19 24.10
N HIS A 254 7.92 -10.64 24.93
CA HIS A 254 7.56 -9.96 26.16
C HIS A 254 8.76 -9.83 27.12
N ALA A 255 9.58 -10.88 27.24
CA ALA A 255 10.79 -10.85 28.06
C ALA A 255 11.81 -9.78 27.65
N ARG A 256 11.78 -9.31 26.39
CA ARG A 256 12.72 -8.32 25.86
C ARG A 256 12.11 -6.92 25.74
N TRP A 257 10.88 -6.85 25.23
CA TRP A 257 10.25 -5.59 24.81
C TRP A 257 8.99 -5.25 25.63
N GLY A 258 8.49 -6.19 26.44
CA GLY A 258 7.26 -6.01 27.23
C GLY A 258 7.34 -4.82 28.17
N ALA A 259 8.41 -4.71 28.97
CA ALA A 259 8.60 -3.60 29.91
C ALA A 259 8.67 -2.23 29.20
N ALA A 260 9.40 -2.15 28.08
CA ALA A 260 9.51 -0.91 27.31
C ALA A 260 8.18 -0.49 26.68
N ALA A 261 7.40 -1.45 26.18
CA ALA A 261 6.06 -1.19 25.66
C ALA A 261 5.09 -0.74 26.77
N GLU A 262 5.13 -1.39 27.93
CA GLU A 262 4.34 -1.01 29.10
C GLU A 262 4.68 0.41 29.58
N GLU A 263 5.97 0.74 29.67
CA GLU A 263 6.43 2.09 30.05
C GLU A 263 5.97 3.16 29.05
N ALA A 264 6.10 2.90 27.74
CA ALA A 264 5.65 3.82 26.71
C ALA A 264 4.13 4.08 26.77
N LEU A 265 3.34 3.04 27.01
CA LEU A 265 1.88 3.14 27.17
C LEU A 265 1.50 3.89 28.46
N GLN A 266 2.13 3.54 29.59
CA GLN A 266 1.88 4.20 30.88
C GLN A 266 2.29 5.68 30.85
N GLY A 267 3.39 6.01 30.19
CA GLY A 267 3.85 7.39 30.01
C GLY A 267 2.86 8.28 29.26
N ALA A 268 2.05 7.70 28.37
CA ALA A 268 0.96 8.38 27.67
C ALA A 268 -0.39 8.33 28.41
N GLY A 269 -0.43 7.79 29.63
CA GLY A 269 -1.62 7.77 30.48
C GLY A 269 -2.51 6.53 30.35
N PHE A 270 -2.07 5.48 29.65
CA PHE A 270 -2.83 4.23 29.56
C PHE A 270 -2.66 3.38 30.82
N ARG A 271 -3.77 2.77 31.27
CA ARG A 271 -3.71 1.63 32.20
C ARG A 271 -3.31 0.41 31.39
N VAL A 272 -2.27 -0.31 31.79
CA VAL A 272 -1.79 -1.47 31.01
C VAL A 272 -2.07 -2.77 31.75
N ALA A 273 -2.56 -3.77 31.03
CA ALA A 273 -2.66 -5.15 31.49
C ALA A 273 -2.06 -6.07 30.42
N SER A 274 -1.13 -6.93 30.83
CA SER A 274 -0.37 -7.77 29.90
C SER A 274 -0.76 -9.24 30.01
N HIS A 275 -0.85 -9.93 28.87
CA HIS A 275 -1.05 -11.36 28.75
C HIS A 275 0.04 -11.99 27.89
N VAL A 276 0.70 -13.01 28.43
CA VAL A 276 1.82 -13.67 27.77
C VAL A 276 1.41 -15.06 27.31
N VAL A 277 1.56 -15.34 26.02
CA VAL A 277 1.34 -16.67 25.44
C VAL A 277 2.67 -17.39 25.18
N PRO A 278 2.69 -18.74 25.11
CA PRO A 278 3.91 -19.46 24.72
C PRO A 278 4.37 -19.04 23.32
N ALA A 279 5.69 -18.94 23.09
CA ALA A 279 6.23 -18.66 21.77
C ALA A 279 6.07 -19.85 20.81
N GLY A 280 5.81 -19.55 19.53
CA GLY A 280 5.73 -20.53 18.45
C GLY A 280 4.35 -20.67 17.81
N GLU A 281 4.33 -21.23 16.59
CA GLU A 281 3.12 -21.34 15.75
C GLU A 281 2.02 -22.23 16.39
N THR A 282 2.38 -23.14 17.30
CA THR A 282 1.42 -23.98 18.02
C THR A 282 0.47 -23.19 18.93
N SER A 283 0.88 -21.99 19.36
CA SER A 283 0.04 -21.08 20.15
C SER A 283 -1.03 -20.39 19.31
N LYS A 284 -0.95 -20.49 17.98
CA LYS A 284 -1.95 -19.94 17.06
C LYS A 284 -3.19 -20.84 16.97
N SER A 285 -3.90 -20.99 18.08
CA SER A 285 -4.98 -21.97 18.24
C SER A 285 -6.25 -21.37 18.86
N LEU A 286 -7.39 -22.06 18.70
CA LEU A 286 -8.63 -21.69 19.37
C LEU A 286 -8.51 -21.81 20.90
N GLU A 287 -7.74 -22.78 21.39
CA GLU A 287 -7.49 -22.97 22.81
C GLU A 287 -6.76 -21.78 23.43
N THR A 288 -5.74 -21.25 22.74
CA THR A 288 -5.04 -20.05 23.18
C THR A 288 -5.94 -18.81 23.07
N ALA A 289 -6.75 -18.68 22.02
CA ALA A 289 -7.73 -17.60 21.91
C ALA A 289 -8.75 -17.63 23.07
N ALA A 290 -9.23 -18.81 23.47
CA ALA A 290 -10.13 -18.99 24.61
C ALA A 290 -9.48 -18.52 25.92
N ALA A 291 -8.22 -18.88 26.16
CA ALA A 291 -7.49 -18.41 27.34
C ALA A 291 -7.34 -16.88 27.38
N ILE A 292 -7.17 -16.23 26.22
CA ILE A 292 -7.14 -14.77 26.13
C ILE A 292 -8.53 -14.19 26.42
N TYR A 293 -9.62 -14.79 25.95
CA TYR A 293 -10.97 -14.35 26.30
C TYR A 293 -11.24 -14.41 27.81
N ASP A 294 -10.88 -15.52 28.45
CA ASP A 294 -11.03 -15.68 29.91
C ASP A 294 -10.24 -14.61 30.67
N TRP A 295 -9.03 -14.30 30.20
CA TRP A 295 -8.21 -13.23 30.76
C TRP A 295 -8.85 -11.85 30.55
N LEU A 296 -9.34 -11.52 29.35
CA LEU A 296 -10.02 -10.25 29.06
C LEU A 296 -11.27 -10.06 29.93
N VAL A 297 -12.06 -11.13 30.13
CA VAL A 297 -13.21 -11.13 31.04
C VAL A 297 -12.77 -10.85 32.47
N ALA A 298 -11.69 -11.47 32.95
CA ALA A 298 -11.15 -11.23 34.29
C ALA A 298 -10.64 -9.77 34.46
N GLN A 299 -10.15 -9.16 33.39
CA GLN A 299 -9.75 -7.74 33.38
C GLN A 299 -10.93 -6.77 33.23
N ARG A 300 -12.16 -7.27 33.03
CA ARG A 300 -13.37 -6.49 32.77
C ARG A 300 -13.27 -5.64 31.50
N ALA A 301 -12.75 -6.22 30.43
CA ALA A 301 -12.73 -5.58 29.13
C ALA A 301 -14.17 -5.42 28.59
N GLU A 302 -14.60 -4.18 28.37
CA GLU A 302 -15.97 -3.83 27.96
C GLU A 302 -15.96 -2.99 26.67
N ARG A 303 -17.08 -3.02 25.93
CA ARG A 303 -17.32 -2.11 24.80
C ARG A 303 -18.41 -1.12 25.17
N GLY A 304 -18.20 0.16 24.81
CA GLY A 304 -19.22 1.19 24.88
C GLY A 304 -20.50 0.78 24.14
N GLU A 305 -21.61 0.80 24.90
CA GLU A 305 -22.99 0.40 24.60
C GLU A 305 -23.30 -1.11 24.67
N ALA A 306 -24.22 -1.44 25.59
CA ALA A 306 -24.68 -2.79 25.93
C ALA A 306 -25.51 -3.47 24.83
N ILE A 307 -25.35 -4.79 24.65
CA ILE A 307 -26.38 -5.83 24.85
C ILE A 307 -25.88 -7.24 24.48
N VAL A 308 -26.26 -8.16 25.37
CA VAL A 308 -26.31 -9.64 25.44
C VAL A 308 -26.53 -10.39 24.11
N ALA A 309 -25.90 -11.57 23.95
CA ALA A 309 -26.53 -12.76 23.38
C ALA A 309 -25.80 -14.06 23.80
N LEU A 310 -26.62 -15.08 24.11
CA LEU A 310 -26.36 -16.41 24.66
C LEU A 310 -25.61 -17.41 23.75
N GLY A 311 -24.94 -18.38 24.40
CA GLY A 311 -24.78 -19.77 23.95
C GLY A 311 -23.32 -20.26 23.96
N GLY A 312 -22.91 -21.30 24.69
CA GLY A 312 -23.54 -22.17 25.68
C GLY A 312 -22.46 -23.04 26.34
N GLY A 313 -22.65 -23.45 27.60
CA GLY A 313 -21.77 -24.41 28.28
C GLY A 313 -21.42 -24.11 29.74
N MET A 314 -22.43 -24.25 30.61
CA MET A 314 -22.38 -24.42 32.08
C MET A 314 -21.93 -23.25 32.99
N VAL A 315 -22.90 -22.87 33.84
CA VAL A 315 -22.89 -21.96 35.00
C VAL A 315 -23.03 -20.45 34.70
N CYS A 316 -24.26 -19.94 34.75
CA CYS A 316 -24.53 -18.51 34.91
C CYS A 316 -25.34 -18.26 36.19
N ASP A 317 -24.77 -17.47 37.10
CA ASP A 317 -25.41 -16.90 38.28
C ASP A 317 -26.18 -15.61 37.88
N PRO A 318 -27.46 -15.43 38.28
CA PRO A 318 -28.22 -14.20 38.06
C PRO A 318 -27.57 -12.90 38.59
N ALA A 319 -26.63 -12.98 39.55
CA ALA A 319 -25.97 -11.81 40.13
C ALA A 319 -25.05 -11.04 39.16
N ILE A 320 -24.60 -11.67 38.07
CA ILE A 320 -23.74 -11.03 37.05
C ILE A 320 -24.52 -9.97 36.25
N TYR A 321 -25.82 -10.15 36.04
CA TYR A 321 -26.62 -9.21 35.25
C TYR A 321 -26.87 -7.88 35.97
N ASP A 322 -27.12 -7.93 37.28
CA ASP A 322 -27.25 -6.72 38.11
C ASP A 322 -25.90 -6.01 38.30
N TRP A 323 -24.79 -6.76 38.25
CA TRP A 323 -23.43 -6.21 38.30
C TRP A 323 -23.01 -5.52 36.99
N LEU A 324 -23.38 -6.09 35.83
CA LEU A 324 -23.09 -5.54 34.49
C LEU A 324 -23.79 -4.22 34.20
N VAL A 325 -24.95 -3.96 34.83
CA VAL A 325 -25.67 -2.67 34.70
C VAL A 325 -25.01 -1.56 35.55
N ALA A 326 -24.19 -1.92 36.54
CA ALA A 326 -23.61 -0.96 37.49
C ALA A 326 -22.28 -0.32 37.02
N GLN A 327 -21.65 -0.82 35.95
CA GLN A 327 -20.39 -0.29 35.44
C GLN A 327 -20.64 0.65 34.25
N ARG A 328 -20.22 1.92 34.41
CA ARG A 328 -20.21 2.90 33.32
C ARG A 328 -19.00 2.61 32.42
N ALA A 329 -19.22 1.94 31.29
CA ALA A 329 -18.16 1.64 30.32
C ALA A 329 -17.44 2.91 29.82
N GLU A 330 -16.11 2.92 29.91
CA GLU A 330 -15.26 3.97 29.35
C GLU A 330 -14.96 3.67 27.86
N ARG A 331 -15.09 4.66 26.98
CA ARG A 331 -14.83 4.53 25.53
C ARG A 331 -13.30 4.53 25.30
N GLY A 332 -12.78 3.63 24.46
CA GLY A 332 -11.43 3.78 23.85
C GLY A 332 -10.38 2.70 24.16
N GLU A 333 -10.71 1.65 24.92
CA GLU A 333 -9.74 0.59 25.26
C GLU A 333 -9.29 -0.21 24.03
N ALA A 334 -8.03 -0.67 24.02
CA ALA A 334 -7.44 -1.32 22.85
C ALA A 334 -6.62 -2.57 23.20
N ILE A 335 -6.66 -3.57 22.30
CA ILE A 335 -5.70 -4.67 22.29
C ILE A 335 -4.44 -4.22 21.57
N VAL A 336 -3.29 -4.42 22.20
CA VAL A 336 -1.96 -4.16 21.62
C VAL A 336 -1.28 -5.50 21.37
N ALA A 337 -1.06 -5.84 20.10
CA ALA A 337 -0.39 -7.07 19.69
C ALA A 337 1.11 -6.83 19.50
N LEU A 338 1.93 -7.21 20.48
CA LEU A 338 3.38 -7.05 20.47
C LEU A 338 4.05 -8.38 20.16
N GLY A 339 4.50 -8.58 18.93
CA GLY A 339 5.17 -9.83 18.54
C GLY A 339 5.30 -10.04 17.03
N GLY A 340 5.64 -11.28 16.65
CA GLY A 340 5.67 -11.68 15.24
C GLY A 340 4.28 -11.89 14.63
N GLY A 341 4.22 -12.46 13.42
CA GLY A 341 2.97 -12.65 12.68
C GLY A 341 1.95 -13.52 13.42
N MET A 342 2.41 -14.54 14.15
CA MET A 342 1.55 -15.39 14.98
C MET A 342 0.78 -14.58 16.03
N VAL A 343 1.46 -13.70 16.77
CA VAL A 343 0.83 -12.84 17.79
C VAL A 343 -0.12 -11.85 17.15
N CYS A 344 0.28 -11.24 16.01
CA CYS A 344 -0.58 -10.32 15.26
C CYS A 344 -1.90 -10.99 14.85
N ASP A 345 -1.83 -12.19 14.28
CA ASP A 345 -3.02 -12.91 13.81
C ASP A 345 -3.90 -13.38 14.97
N LEU A 346 -3.30 -13.92 16.04
CA LEU A 346 -4.03 -14.40 17.22
C LEU A 346 -4.73 -13.23 17.95
N ALA A 347 -3.99 -12.16 18.24
CA ALA A 347 -4.54 -10.98 18.92
C ALA A 347 -5.55 -10.26 18.03
N GLY A 348 -5.33 -10.21 16.71
CA GLY A 348 -6.28 -9.67 15.75
C GLY A 348 -7.58 -10.47 15.70
N PHE A 349 -7.50 -11.80 15.76
CA PHE A 349 -8.68 -12.67 15.79
C PHE A 349 -9.47 -12.48 17.09
N VAL A 350 -8.76 -12.39 18.23
CA VAL A 350 -9.37 -12.08 19.52
C VAL A 350 -10.03 -10.71 19.49
N ALA A 351 -9.35 -9.68 18.97
CA ALA A 351 -9.89 -8.33 18.86
C ALA A 351 -11.14 -8.28 17.98
N ALA A 352 -11.17 -9.03 16.88
CA ALA A 352 -12.31 -9.08 15.97
C ALA A 352 -13.56 -9.70 16.62
N THR A 353 -13.39 -10.71 17.46
CA THR A 353 -14.49 -11.55 17.97
C THR A 353 -14.94 -11.15 19.37
N PHE A 354 -14.02 -10.72 20.25
CA PHE A 354 -14.33 -10.33 21.62
C PHE A 354 -15.18 -9.06 21.64
N VAL A 355 -16.30 -9.09 22.37
CA VAL A 355 -17.34 -8.04 22.40
C VAL A 355 -17.72 -7.48 21.01
N ARG A 356 -17.63 -8.34 19.97
CA ARG A 356 -17.89 -8.02 18.56
C ARG A 356 -16.99 -6.92 18.00
N GLY A 357 -15.76 -6.82 18.49
CA GLY A 357 -14.75 -5.87 18.01
C GLY A 357 -14.21 -4.95 19.10
N LEU A 358 -12.93 -5.12 19.44
CA LEU A 358 -12.14 -4.15 20.19
C LEU A 358 -11.11 -3.46 19.28
N PRO A 359 -10.84 -2.16 19.48
CA PRO A 359 -9.71 -1.48 18.82
C PRO A 359 -8.42 -2.30 18.93
N LEU A 360 -7.72 -2.43 17.80
CA LEU A 360 -6.51 -3.23 17.68
C LEU A 360 -5.34 -2.34 17.28
N VAL A 361 -4.18 -2.57 17.89
CA VAL A 361 -2.90 -1.94 17.54
C VAL A 361 -1.88 -3.04 17.30
N HIS A 362 -1.20 -3.02 16.15
CA HIS A 362 -0.11 -3.95 15.87
C HIS A 362 1.24 -3.30 16.16
N VAL A 363 2.09 -4.02 16.89
CA VAL A 363 3.49 -3.68 17.15
C VAL A 363 4.36 -4.87 16.69
N PRO A 364 4.54 -5.04 15.37
CA PRO A 364 5.26 -6.18 14.82
C PRO A 364 6.75 -6.16 15.18
N THR A 365 7.29 -7.31 15.62
CA THR A 365 8.70 -7.45 16.04
C THR A 365 9.51 -8.42 15.18
N SER A 366 8.93 -8.96 14.11
CA SER A 366 9.65 -9.73 13.10
C SER A 366 9.55 -9.05 11.74
N LEU A 367 10.58 -9.20 10.91
CA LEU A 367 10.60 -8.57 9.59
C LEU A 367 9.40 -9.01 8.75
N LEU A 368 9.08 -10.31 8.76
CA LEU A 368 7.90 -10.85 8.09
C LEU A 368 6.60 -10.20 8.58
N ALA A 369 6.45 -9.96 9.88
CA ALA A 369 5.26 -9.30 10.39
C ALA A 369 5.18 -7.82 9.98
N MET A 370 6.32 -7.10 9.98
CA MET A 370 6.40 -5.69 9.60
C MET A 370 6.01 -5.45 8.14
N VAL A 371 6.45 -6.33 7.24
CA VAL A 371 6.24 -6.15 5.80
C VAL A 371 5.05 -6.94 5.25
N ASP A 372 4.51 -7.88 6.04
CA ASP A 372 3.40 -8.71 5.64
C ASP A 372 2.30 -8.76 6.73
N ALA A 373 2.39 -9.63 7.74
CA ALA A 373 1.24 -10.01 8.58
C ALA A 373 0.49 -8.83 9.26
N ALA A 374 1.19 -7.79 9.71
CA ALA A 374 0.57 -6.67 10.44
C ALA A 374 -0.30 -5.75 9.55
N VAL A 375 -0.24 -5.88 8.22
CA VAL A 375 -0.99 -5.07 7.26
C VAL A 375 -1.79 -5.95 6.33
N GLY A 376 -3.10 -5.69 6.19
CA GLY A 376 -3.98 -6.44 5.32
C GLY A 376 -5.20 -7.06 5.98
N GLY A 377 -5.34 -6.88 7.30
CA GLY A 377 -6.51 -7.23 8.10
C GLY A 377 -6.81 -8.71 8.23
N LYS A 378 -5.96 -9.62 7.73
CA LYS A 378 -6.18 -11.05 7.84
C LYS A 378 -5.75 -11.53 9.22
N ALA A 379 -6.71 -11.80 10.09
CA ALA A 379 -6.45 -12.37 11.41
C ALA A 379 -7.05 -13.77 11.50
N ALA A 380 -6.25 -14.76 11.89
CA ALA A 380 -6.70 -16.15 11.89
C ALA A 380 -5.99 -17.00 12.94
N VAL A 381 -6.63 -18.11 13.31
CA VAL A 381 -6.05 -19.19 14.10
C VAL A 381 -6.05 -20.49 13.30
N ASN A 382 -5.13 -21.38 13.66
CA ASN A 382 -4.99 -22.69 13.03
C ASN A 382 -6.04 -23.67 13.57
N HIS A 383 -6.53 -24.53 12.69
CA HIS A 383 -7.23 -25.76 13.06
C HIS A 383 -6.27 -26.94 12.89
N LYS A 384 -6.55 -28.07 13.57
CA LYS A 384 -5.71 -29.29 13.46
C LYS A 384 -5.57 -29.80 12.02
N GLU A 385 -6.54 -29.48 11.17
CA GLU A 385 -6.60 -29.93 9.78
C GLU A 385 -6.04 -28.90 8.78
N ALA A 386 -5.92 -27.63 9.14
CA ALA A 386 -5.44 -26.58 8.23
C ALA A 386 -4.99 -25.30 8.96
N LYS A 387 -3.94 -24.67 8.43
CA LYS A 387 -3.46 -23.37 8.88
C LYS A 387 -4.41 -22.23 8.49
N ASN A 388 -4.52 -21.21 9.34
CA ASN A 388 -5.30 -19.99 9.10
C ASN A 388 -6.76 -20.20 8.67
N LEU A 389 -7.34 -21.35 9.02
CA LEU A 389 -8.68 -21.74 8.53
C LEU A 389 -9.79 -20.92 9.18
N ILE A 390 -9.61 -20.54 10.45
CA ILE A 390 -10.64 -19.88 11.25
C ILE A 390 -10.18 -18.45 11.49
N GLY A 391 -10.86 -17.46 10.92
CA GLY A 391 -10.38 -16.08 10.95
C GLY A 391 -11.43 -15.04 10.62
N ALA A 392 -10.98 -13.78 10.63
CA ALA A 392 -11.76 -12.61 10.29
C ALA A 392 -10.90 -11.59 9.52
N PHE A 393 -11.54 -10.79 8.67
CA PHE A 393 -10.95 -9.56 8.16
C PHE A 393 -11.19 -8.45 9.19
N TYR A 394 -10.15 -8.03 9.91
CA TYR A 394 -10.23 -7.03 10.98
C TYR A 394 -9.02 -6.10 10.95
N GLN A 395 -9.26 -4.81 10.71
CA GLN A 395 -8.21 -3.81 10.55
C GLN A 395 -7.78 -3.21 11.90
N PRO A 396 -6.48 -2.92 12.09
CA PRO A 396 -6.01 -2.18 13.24
C PRO A 396 -6.36 -0.69 13.14
N ARG A 397 -6.21 0.04 14.25
CA ARG A 397 -6.27 1.50 14.33
C ARG A 397 -4.95 2.16 13.96
N LEU A 398 -3.83 1.46 14.18
CA LEU A 398 -2.51 1.81 13.68
C LEU A 398 -1.58 0.59 13.70
N VAL A 399 -0.51 0.66 12.92
CA VAL A 399 0.63 -0.26 12.99
C VAL A 399 1.88 0.54 13.34
N LEU A 400 2.65 0.09 14.32
CA LEU A 400 3.92 0.71 14.73
C LEU A 400 5.05 -0.32 14.67
N ALA A 401 5.87 -0.24 13.64
CA ALA A 401 7.01 -1.11 13.44
C ALA A 401 8.30 -0.42 13.93
N ASP A 402 8.81 -0.86 15.07
CA ASP A 402 10.14 -0.48 15.55
C ASP A 402 11.20 -1.41 14.93
N VAL A 403 11.95 -0.88 13.96
CA VAL A 403 12.96 -1.63 13.21
C VAL A 403 14.11 -2.13 14.10
N SER A 404 14.38 -1.46 15.23
CA SER A 404 15.44 -1.87 16.15
C SER A 404 15.14 -3.21 16.83
N THR A 405 13.87 -3.63 16.90
CA THR A 405 13.48 -4.93 17.45
C THR A 405 14.07 -6.11 16.68
N LEU A 406 14.37 -5.92 15.39
CA LEU A 406 14.99 -6.92 14.53
C LEU A 406 16.39 -7.34 15.00
N GLN A 407 17.08 -6.50 15.78
CA GLN A 407 18.39 -6.84 16.36
C GLN A 407 18.31 -8.04 17.31
N SER A 408 17.13 -8.32 17.87
CA SER A 408 16.89 -9.45 18.77
C SER A 408 16.38 -10.71 18.06
N LEU A 409 16.07 -10.60 16.76
CA LEU A 409 15.46 -11.68 15.98
C LEU A 409 16.52 -12.74 15.61
N PRO A 410 16.21 -14.04 15.67
CA PRO A 410 17.13 -15.07 15.21
C PRO A 410 17.56 -14.82 13.75
N PRO A 411 18.85 -14.95 13.40
CA PRO A 411 19.34 -14.60 12.05
C PRO A 411 18.58 -15.29 10.92
N ARG A 412 18.19 -16.56 11.11
CA ARG A 412 17.41 -17.32 10.12
C ARG A 412 16.01 -16.73 9.87
N GLU A 413 15.32 -16.29 10.93
CA GLU A 413 14.01 -15.65 10.83
C GLU A 413 14.11 -14.27 10.16
N LEU A 414 15.18 -13.53 10.46
CA LEU A 414 15.48 -12.26 9.79
C LEU A 414 15.71 -12.48 8.29
N THR A 415 16.56 -13.45 7.93
CA THR A 415 16.82 -13.83 6.54
C THR A 415 15.54 -14.22 5.82
N ALA A 416 14.69 -15.06 6.42
CA ALA A 416 13.41 -15.47 5.86
C ALA A 416 12.50 -14.25 5.56
N GLY A 417 12.45 -13.25 6.45
CA GLY A 417 11.63 -12.06 6.25
C GLY A 417 12.01 -11.23 5.01
N TRP A 418 13.27 -11.27 4.56
CA TRP A 418 13.71 -10.53 3.36
C TRP A 418 13.08 -11.06 2.07
N ALA A 419 12.60 -12.31 2.05
CA ALA A 419 11.95 -12.89 0.88
C ALA A 419 10.73 -12.06 0.46
N GLU A 420 9.95 -11.58 1.42
CA GLU A 420 8.76 -10.75 1.17
C GLU A 420 9.10 -9.35 0.67
N VAL A 421 10.18 -8.76 1.18
CA VAL A 421 10.68 -7.46 0.71
C VAL A 421 11.16 -7.56 -0.74
N ILE A 422 11.95 -8.60 -1.04
CA ILE A 422 12.41 -8.88 -2.40
C ILE A 422 11.21 -9.13 -3.31
N LYS A 423 10.22 -9.91 -2.86
CA LYS A 423 8.97 -10.16 -3.59
C LYS A 423 8.33 -8.84 -4.00
N HIS A 424 8.05 -7.93 -3.04
CA HIS A 424 7.43 -6.62 -3.33
C HIS A 424 8.21 -5.81 -4.37
N ALA A 425 9.54 -5.78 -4.28
CA ALA A 425 10.39 -5.11 -5.25
C ALA A 425 10.23 -5.70 -6.66
N LEU A 426 10.29 -7.03 -6.78
CA LEU A 426 10.16 -7.73 -8.07
C LEU A 426 8.79 -7.51 -8.72
N ILE A 427 7.71 -7.51 -7.94
CA ILE A 427 6.35 -7.38 -8.47
C ILE A 427 5.89 -5.94 -8.68
N MET A 428 6.50 -4.94 -8.02
CA MET A 428 5.95 -3.57 -8.05
C MET A 428 6.98 -2.44 -8.19
N ASP A 429 8.25 -2.63 -7.82
CA ASP A 429 9.15 -1.48 -7.65
C ASP A 429 10.62 -1.80 -7.96
N GLU A 430 11.04 -1.43 -9.17
CA GLU A 430 12.43 -1.59 -9.62
C GLU A 430 13.42 -0.70 -8.86
N ALA A 431 12.98 0.47 -8.37
CA ALA A 431 13.87 1.33 -7.60
C ALA A 431 14.08 0.79 -6.17
N LEU A 432 13.09 0.10 -5.59
CA LEU A 432 13.32 -0.69 -4.37
C LEU A 432 14.29 -1.85 -4.64
N LEU A 433 14.17 -2.51 -5.80
CA LEU A 433 15.09 -3.58 -6.20
C LEU A 433 16.55 -3.08 -6.27
N ARG A 434 16.78 -1.94 -6.94
CA ARG A 434 18.10 -1.29 -6.99
C ARG A 434 18.62 -0.92 -5.59
N LEU A 435 17.77 -0.38 -4.73
CA LEU A 435 18.13 -0.04 -3.36
C LEU A 435 18.63 -1.27 -2.57
N LEU A 436 17.95 -2.41 -2.71
CA LEU A 436 18.35 -3.69 -2.12
C LEU A 436 19.69 -4.18 -2.68
N GLU A 437 19.91 -4.08 -4.00
CA GLU A 437 21.14 -4.49 -4.67
C GLU A 437 22.34 -3.64 -4.25
N GLU A 438 22.17 -2.32 -4.18
CA GLU A 438 23.26 -1.40 -3.84
C GLU A 438 23.64 -1.47 -2.36
N ASN A 439 22.69 -1.79 -1.47
CA ASN A 439 22.85 -1.66 -0.03
C ASN A 439 22.74 -2.98 0.76
N ALA A 440 22.73 -4.15 0.10
CA ALA A 440 22.49 -5.44 0.75
C ALA A 440 23.32 -5.65 2.04
N ASP A 441 24.62 -5.36 1.99
CA ASP A 441 25.53 -5.55 3.14
C ASP A 441 25.16 -4.64 4.32
N ALA A 442 24.74 -3.40 4.06
CA ALA A 442 24.30 -2.45 5.08
C ALA A 442 22.95 -2.87 5.67
N ILE A 443 22.04 -3.32 4.83
CA ILE A 443 20.71 -3.82 5.21
C ILE A 443 20.82 -5.08 6.07
N MET A 444 21.67 -6.04 5.68
CA MET A 444 21.91 -7.27 6.44
C MET A 444 22.60 -7.01 7.79
N ARG A 445 23.33 -5.90 7.92
CA ARG A 445 23.86 -5.40 9.20
C ARG A 445 22.84 -4.60 10.02
N LEU A 446 21.62 -4.43 9.53
CA LEU A 446 20.56 -3.61 10.13
C LEU A 446 20.99 -2.15 10.36
N GLU A 447 21.69 -1.55 9.40
CA GLU A 447 22.03 -0.12 9.45
C GLU A 447 20.74 0.72 9.52
N PRO A 448 20.55 1.58 10.54
CA PRO A 448 19.24 2.13 10.90
C PRO A 448 18.48 2.81 9.77
N THR A 449 19.14 3.71 9.04
CA THR A 449 18.50 4.55 8.02
C THR A 449 18.02 3.74 6.83
N VAL A 450 18.93 2.99 6.18
CA VAL A 450 18.61 2.24 4.96
C VAL A 450 17.66 1.08 5.23
N THR A 451 17.78 0.42 6.38
CA THR A 451 16.90 -0.69 6.77
C THR A 451 15.47 -0.18 6.99
N SER A 452 15.32 0.96 7.68
CA SER A 452 14.00 1.57 7.89
C SER A 452 13.37 2.07 6.60
N GLU A 453 14.17 2.62 5.67
CA GLU A 453 13.70 3.06 4.34
C GLU A 453 13.18 1.88 3.52
N VAL A 454 13.95 0.78 3.46
CA VAL A 454 13.58 -0.43 2.72
C VAL A 454 12.28 -1.04 3.26
N ILE A 455 12.16 -1.17 4.60
CA ILE A 455 10.95 -1.71 5.24
C ILE A 455 9.75 -0.79 5.00
N SER A 456 9.92 0.53 5.18
CA SER A 456 8.89 1.54 4.91
C SER A 456 8.34 1.44 3.50
N ARG A 457 9.24 1.35 2.52
CA ARG A 457 8.87 1.27 1.12
C ARG A 457 8.18 -0.06 0.78
N SER A 458 8.70 -1.17 1.31
CA SER A 458 8.08 -2.49 1.14
C SER A 458 6.65 -2.54 1.66
N ILE A 459 6.40 -2.05 2.89
CA ILE A 459 5.06 -2.07 3.47
C ILE A 459 4.12 -1.08 2.79
N ALA A 460 4.62 0.05 2.28
CA ALA A 460 3.84 0.99 1.49
C ALA A 460 3.30 0.35 0.19
N LEU A 461 4.11 -0.46 -0.49
CA LEU A 461 3.68 -1.20 -1.69
C LEU A 461 2.56 -2.20 -1.36
N LYS A 462 2.71 -2.96 -0.26
CA LYS A 462 1.67 -3.88 0.20
C LYS A 462 0.39 -3.12 0.59
N ALA A 463 0.53 -2.00 1.32
CA ALA A 463 -0.58 -1.16 1.74
C ALA A 463 -1.39 -0.63 0.54
N ALA A 464 -0.73 -0.25 -0.55
CA ALA A 464 -1.40 0.17 -1.79
C ALA A 464 -2.27 -0.96 -2.36
N VAL A 465 -1.71 -2.17 -2.49
CA VAL A 465 -2.45 -3.34 -2.99
C VAL A 465 -3.62 -3.73 -2.08
N VAL A 466 -3.44 -3.66 -0.76
CA VAL A 466 -4.51 -3.93 0.22
C VAL A 466 -5.62 -2.86 0.14
N SER A 467 -5.25 -1.60 -0.07
CA SER A 467 -6.21 -0.49 -0.19
C SER A 467 -7.05 -0.60 -1.46
N GLU A 468 -6.49 -1.18 -2.53
CA GLU A 468 -7.21 -1.48 -3.77
C GLU A 468 -8.12 -2.73 -3.68
N ASP A 469 -7.76 -3.72 -2.85
CA ASP A 469 -8.44 -5.02 -2.80
C ASP A 469 -8.38 -5.67 -1.41
N GLU A 470 -9.12 -5.08 -0.47
CA GLU A 470 -9.13 -5.48 0.95
C GLU A 470 -9.48 -6.96 1.13
N ARG A 471 -10.55 -7.41 0.45
CA ARG A 471 -11.16 -8.74 0.64
C ARG A 471 -10.86 -9.74 -0.48
N GLU A 472 -9.91 -9.42 -1.35
CA GLU A 472 -9.49 -10.30 -2.48
C GLU A 472 -10.62 -10.54 -3.50
N GLU A 473 -11.50 -9.56 -3.67
CA GLU A 473 -12.68 -9.64 -4.55
C GLU A 473 -12.33 -9.25 -5.99
N THR A 474 -11.45 -8.27 -6.19
CA THR A 474 -11.07 -7.80 -7.53
C THR A 474 -9.99 -8.68 -8.16
N GLY A 475 -9.29 -9.46 -7.34
CA GLY A 475 -8.18 -10.29 -7.76
C GLY A 475 -6.84 -9.55 -7.82
N ARG A 476 -6.84 -8.22 -7.61
CA ARG A 476 -5.63 -7.40 -7.58
C ARG A 476 -4.64 -7.89 -6.52
N ARG A 477 -5.11 -8.26 -5.33
CA ARG A 477 -4.27 -8.77 -4.24
C ARG A 477 -3.57 -10.09 -4.56
N THR A 478 -4.01 -10.82 -5.60
CA THR A 478 -3.39 -12.06 -6.06
C THR A 478 -1.92 -11.88 -6.44
N ILE A 479 -1.50 -10.69 -6.92
CA ILE A 479 -0.09 -10.47 -7.33
C ILE A 479 0.91 -10.66 -6.17
N LEU A 480 0.45 -10.50 -4.92
CA LEU A 480 1.28 -10.74 -3.73
C LEU A 480 1.62 -12.23 -3.57
N ASN A 481 0.99 -13.13 -4.32
CA ASN A 481 1.27 -14.56 -4.28
C ASN A 481 2.40 -14.98 -5.23
N TYR A 482 3.23 -14.05 -5.71
CA TYR A 482 4.46 -14.39 -6.45
C TYR A 482 5.34 -15.31 -5.59
N GLY A 483 5.74 -16.44 -6.15
CA GLY A 483 6.43 -17.54 -5.46
C GLY A 483 5.56 -18.41 -4.53
N HIS A 484 4.41 -17.94 -4.06
CA HIS A 484 3.62 -18.66 -3.04
C HIS A 484 2.98 -19.95 -3.54
N THR A 485 2.71 -20.10 -4.84
CA THR A 485 2.09 -21.35 -5.36
C THR A 485 3.01 -22.55 -5.15
N ILE A 486 4.30 -22.42 -5.46
CA ILE A 486 5.30 -23.48 -5.18
C ILE A 486 5.68 -23.47 -3.70
N GLY A 487 5.82 -22.28 -3.08
CA GLY A 487 6.16 -22.15 -1.66
C GLY A 487 5.18 -22.86 -0.72
N HIS A 488 3.87 -22.65 -0.87
CA HIS A 488 2.86 -23.38 -0.09
C HIS A 488 2.85 -24.87 -0.40
N GLY A 489 3.11 -25.26 -1.66
CA GLY A 489 3.28 -26.66 -2.04
C GLY A 489 4.44 -27.32 -1.30
N LEU A 490 5.56 -26.61 -1.17
CA LEU A 490 6.74 -27.02 -0.40
C LEU A 490 6.43 -27.17 1.08
N GLU A 491 5.83 -26.14 1.70
CA GLU A 491 5.46 -26.15 3.11
C GLU A 491 4.50 -27.31 3.42
N THR A 492 3.52 -27.55 2.55
CA THR A 492 2.54 -28.63 2.70
C THR A 492 3.21 -30.00 2.52
N ALA A 493 4.05 -30.17 1.51
CA ALA A 493 4.73 -31.44 1.23
C ALA A 493 5.78 -31.81 2.31
N ALA A 494 6.37 -30.80 2.95
CA ALA A 494 7.27 -30.96 4.09
C ALA A 494 6.52 -31.06 5.44
N GLU A 495 5.19 -31.07 5.44
CA GLU A 495 4.35 -31.09 6.66
C GLU A 495 4.72 -29.94 7.64
N TYR A 496 5.12 -28.80 7.09
CA TYR A 496 5.63 -27.63 7.82
C TYR A 496 6.85 -27.91 8.70
N ALA A 497 7.60 -28.98 8.42
CA ALA A 497 8.82 -29.32 9.14
C ALA A 497 10.06 -28.71 8.46
N GLY A 498 10.93 -28.10 9.27
CA GLY A 498 12.31 -27.79 8.89
C GLY A 498 12.54 -26.55 8.00
N MET A 499 11.52 -26.02 7.31
CA MET A 499 11.63 -24.84 6.44
C MET A 499 10.75 -23.69 6.93
N LEU A 500 11.27 -22.46 6.89
CA LEU A 500 10.52 -21.24 7.19
C LEU A 500 9.75 -20.76 5.96
N HIS A 501 8.65 -20.05 6.17
CA HIS A 501 7.80 -19.54 5.09
C HIS A 501 8.59 -18.74 4.03
N GLY A 502 9.43 -17.79 4.46
CA GLY A 502 10.24 -16.98 3.54
C GLY A 502 11.26 -17.79 2.73
N GLU A 503 11.78 -18.90 3.27
CA GLU A 503 12.66 -19.81 2.53
C GLU A 503 11.87 -20.53 1.43
N ALA A 504 10.66 -21.00 1.74
CA ALA A 504 9.77 -21.64 0.77
C ALA A 504 9.32 -20.65 -0.33
N VAL A 505 8.99 -19.41 0.04
CA VAL A 505 8.65 -18.34 -0.90
C VAL A 505 9.84 -18.01 -1.81
N ALA A 506 11.07 -17.97 -1.30
CA ALA A 506 12.27 -17.74 -2.11
C ALA A 506 12.49 -18.83 -3.18
N VAL A 507 12.41 -20.11 -2.80
CA VAL A 507 12.45 -21.24 -3.76
C VAL A 507 11.28 -21.15 -4.74
N GLY A 508 10.11 -20.75 -4.26
CA GLY A 508 8.94 -20.55 -5.09
C GLY A 508 9.10 -19.44 -6.12
N MET A 509 9.72 -18.31 -5.76
CA MET A 509 10.04 -17.21 -6.69
C MET A 509 11.05 -17.68 -7.74
N ALA A 510 12.05 -18.47 -7.34
CA ALA A 510 13.00 -19.08 -8.27
C ALA A 510 12.29 -19.98 -9.31
N GLY A 511 11.27 -20.74 -8.89
CA GLY A 511 10.45 -21.54 -9.78
C GLY A 511 9.51 -20.74 -10.67
N ALA A 512 8.83 -19.73 -10.13
CA ALA A 512 7.98 -18.84 -10.91
C ALA A 512 8.77 -18.13 -12.03
N ALA A 513 9.99 -17.67 -11.75
CA ALA A 513 10.85 -17.04 -12.75
C ALA A 513 11.29 -18.01 -13.87
N ARG A 514 11.61 -19.26 -13.53
CA ARG A 514 11.97 -20.31 -14.51
C ARG A 514 10.79 -20.68 -15.41
N ILE A 515 9.59 -20.81 -14.83
CA ILE A 515 8.35 -21.01 -15.59
C ILE A 515 8.12 -19.85 -16.54
N ALA A 516 8.17 -18.61 -16.04
CA ALA A 516 7.95 -17.41 -16.85
C ALA A 516 8.95 -17.31 -18.02
N ARG A 517 10.23 -17.64 -17.79
CA ARG A 517 11.26 -17.70 -18.83
C ARG A 517 10.94 -18.74 -19.91
N ARG A 518 10.56 -19.96 -19.53
CA ARG A 518 10.24 -21.03 -20.49
C ARG A 518 8.97 -20.76 -21.30
N LEU A 519 8.05 -19.97 -20.74
CA LEU A 519 6.91 -19.44 -21.46
C LEU A 519 7.24 -18.23 -22.36
N GLY A 520 8.50 -17.78 -22.38
CA GLY A 520 8.94 -16.61 -23.16
C GLY A 520 8.47 -15.26 -22.60
N LEU A 521 7.98 -15.23 -21.35
CA LEU A 521 7.48 -14.01 -20.70
C LEU A 521 8.60 -13.19 -20.05
N LEU A 522 9.55 -13.88 -19.42
CA LEU A 522 10.60 -13.22 -18.62
C LEU A 522 11.98 -13.36 -19.28
N PRO A 523 12.70 -12.26 -19.51
CA PRO A 523 14.05 -12.32 -20.05
C PRO A 523 15.03 -13.02 -19.10
N PRO A 524 16.03 -13.76 -19.61
CA PRO A 524 16.99 -14.50 -18.79
C PRO A 524 17.77 -13.59 -17.83
N GLU A 525 18.11 -12.38 -18.24
CA GLU A 525 18.82 -11.40 -17.42
C GLU A 525 18.03 -10.99 -16.17
N VAL A 526 16.69 -10.98 -16.23
CA VAL A 526 15.84 -10.68 -15.08
C VAL A 526 15.80 -11.86 -14.11
N VAL A 527 15.80 -13.10 -14.63
CA VAL A 527 15.92 -14.31 -13.80
C VAL A 527 17.25 -14.33 -13.06
N GLU A 528 18.34 -14.04 -13.75
CA GLU A 528 19.69 -13.99 -13.17
C GLU A 528 19.80 -12.91 -12.10
N ARG A 529 19.27 -11.71 -12.38
CA ARG A 529 19.23 -10.59 -11.43
C ARG A 529 18.44 -10.94 -10.16
N GLN A 530 17.26 -11.54 -10.32
CA GLN A 530 16.45 -12.01 -9.19
C GLN A 530 17.21 -13.05 -8.35
N ASP A 531 17.70 -14.11 -8.99
CA ASP A 531 18.35 -15.23 -8.29
C ASP A 531 19.62 -14.76 -7.56
N ALA A 532 20.39 -13.85 -8.16
CA ALA A 532 21.56 -13.24 -7.52
C ALA A 532 21.18 -12.45 -6.26
N LEU A 533 20.09 -11.67 -6.30
CA LEU A 533 19.64 -10.90 -5.13
C LEU A 533 19.13 -11.82 -4.01
N ILE A 534 18.30 -12.82 -4.33
CA ILE A 534 17.81 -13.80 -3.36
C ILE A 534 19.00 -14.49 -2.66
N ALA A 535 19.97 -14.96 -3.45
CA ALA A 535 21.18 -15.59 -2.91
C ALA A 535 22.01 -14.62 -2.07
N ARG A 536 22.11 -13.33 -2.46
CA ARG A 536 22.87 -12.31 -1.72
C ARG A 536 22.31 -12.06 -0.32
N PHE A 537 20.99 -12.15 -0.15
CA PHE A 537 20.35 -12.06 1.16
C PHE A 537 20.39 -13.37 1.98
N GLY A 538 21.05 -14.41 1.46
CA GLY A 538 21.22 -15.70 2.13
C GLY A 538 20.00 -16.63 2.03
N LEU A 539 19.07 -16.36 1.11
CA LEU A 539 17.87 -17.17 0.91
C LEU A 539 18.13 -18.32 -0.07
N PRO A 540 17.44 -19.47 0.11
CA PRO A 540 17.60 -20.62 -0.78
C PRO A 540 16.91 -20.40 -2.12
N LEU A 541 17.57 -20.83 -3.20
CA LEU A 541 16.97 -20.96 -4.54
C LEU A 541 16.48 -22.38 -4.84
N ARG A 542 16.85 -23.34 -3.99
CA ARG A 542 16.53 -24.77 -4.12
C ARG A 542 16.23 -25.35 -2.75
N ALA A 543 15.48 -26.45 -2.71
CA ALA A 543 15.20 -27.20 -1.51
C ALA A 543 15.58 -28.68 -1.72
N SER A 544 16.07 -29.34 -0.67
CA SER A 544 16.37 -30.77 -0.66
C SER A 544 15.47 -31.52 0.33
N GLY A 545 15.35 -32.83 0.16
CA GLY A 545 14.60 -33.69 1.08
C GLY A 545 13.08 -33.64 0.94
N VAL A 546 12.54 -33.03 -0.13
CA VAL A 546 11.10 -33.01 -0.44
C VAL A 546 10.86 -33.59 -1.82
N ASP A 547 9.91 -34.51 -1.93
CA ASP A 547 9.55 -35.14 -3.20
C ASP A 547 8.87 -34.11 -4.15
N PRO A 548 9.45 -33.84 -5.33
CA PRO A 548 8.88 -32.90 -6.29
C PRO A 548 7.43 -33.23 -6.67
N ALA A 549 7.09 -34.52 -6.78
CA ALA A 549 5.74 -34.95 -7.13
C ALA A 549 4.72 -34.60 -6.04
N LYS A 550 5.12 -34.68 -4.76
CA LYS A 550 4.28 -34.25 -3.63
C LYS A 550 4.04 -32.74 -3.65
N VAL A 551 5.07 -31.95 -3.98
CA VAL A 551 4.92 -30.49 -4.10
C VAL A 551 3.94 -30.13 -5.21
N VAL A 552 4.11 -30.69 -6.41
CA VAL A 552 3.20 -30.45 -7.53
C VAL A 552 1.77 -30.86 -7.17
N ALA A 553 1.58 -32.03 -6.55
CA ALA A 553 0.26 -32.47 -6.09
C ALA A 553 -0.37 -31.51 -5.06
N ALA A 554 0.43 -31.01 -4.10
CA ALA A 554 -0.02 -30.04 -3.10
C ALA A 554 -0.46 -28.71 -3.74
N THR A 555 0.26 -28.23 -4.77
CA THR A 555 -0.15 -27.01 -5.51
C THR A 555 -1.52 -27.14 -6.19
N ALA A 556 -1.92 -28.36 -6.57
CA ALA A 556 -3.19 -28.65 -7.22
C ALA A 556 -4.35 -28.85 -6.23
N LEU A 557 -4.05 -29.36 -5.02
CA LEU A 557 -5.04 -29.63 -3.97
C LEU A 557 -5.65 -28.34 -3.38
N ASP A 558 -4.81 -27.33 -3.10
CA ASP A 558 -5.23 -26.04 -2.54
C ASP A 558 -6.26 -25.30 -3.42
N LYS A 559 -6.29 -25.59 -4.74
CA LYS A 559 -7.16 -24.91 -5.71
C LYS A 559 -8.29 -25.78 -6.27
N LYS A 560 -8.22 -27.11 -6.19
CA LYS A 560 -9.34 -28.02 -6.55
C LYS A 560 -10.59 -27.79 -5.70
N VAL A 561 -10.44 -27.32 -4.45
CA VAL A 561 -11.56 -27.02 -3.53
C VAL A 561 -12.41 -25.82 -4.01
N LYS A 562 -11.85 -24.91 -4.82
CA LYS A 562 -12.56 -23.73 -5.37
C LYS A 562 -13.07 -23.91 -6.81
N GLY A 563 -12.99 -25.11 -7.39
CA GLY A 563 -13.53 -25.41 -8.73
C GLY A 563 -12.87 -24.66 -9.90
N GLY A 564 -11.68 -24.07 -9.72
CA GLY A 564 -11.02 -23.22 -10.71
C GLY A 564 -9.60 -23.67 -11.10
N ALA A 565 -9.12 -23.20 -12.26
CA ALA A 565 -7.75 -23.41 -12.73
C ALA A 565 -6.71 -22.71 -11.82
N ILE A 566 -5.51 -23.28 -11.72
CA ILE A 566 -4.42 -22.73 -10.88
C ILE A 566 -4.06 -21.32 -11.37
N ARG A 567 -4.21 -20.33 -10.48
CA ARG A 567 -3.71 -18.96 -10.70
C ARG A 567 -2.20 -18.90 -10.46
N TRP A 568 -1.42 -18.81 -11.52
CA TRP A 568 0.03 -18.62 -11.47
C TRP A 568 0.36 -17.14 -11.53
N VAL A 569 1.07 -16.64 -10.53
CA VAL A 569 1.63 -15.28 -10.55
C VAL A 569 3.04 -15.38 -11.12
N LEU A 570 3.26 -14.80 -12.28
CA LEU A 570 4.52 -14.76 -13.01
C LEU A 570 4.93 -13.30 -13.28
N LEU A 571 6.08 -13.08 -13.90
CA LEU A 571 6.56 -11.76 -14.30
C LEU A 571 6.80 -11.70 -15.81
N GLU A 572 6.50 -10.55 -16.41
CA GLU A 572 6.97 -10.17 -17.77
C GLU A 572 8.19 -9.23 -17.71
N GLY A 573 8.54 -8.79 -16.49
CA GLY A 573 9.62 -7.87 -16.16
C GLY A 573 9.47 -7.41 -14.71
N ILE A 574 10.47 -6.68 -14.20
CA ILE A 574 10.37 -6.10 -12.85
C ILE A 574 9.23 -5.08 -12.82
N GLY A 575 8.37 -5.17 -11.79
CA GLY A 575 7.19 -4.32 -11.67
C GLY A 575 6.03 -4.69 -12.60
N ARG A 576 6.13 -5.81 -13.34
CA ARG A 576 5.12 -6.25 -14.32
C ARG A 576 4.63 -7.68 -14.03
N PRO A 577 3.82 -7.87 -12.97
CA PRO A 577 3.27 -9.17 -12.64
C PRO A 577 2.11 -9.53 -13.56
N VAL A 578 2.04 -10.79 -13.97
CA VAL A 578 0.97 -11.35 -14.79
C VAL A 578 0.37 -12.59 -14.12
N ILE A 579 -0.96 -12.73 -14.21
CA ILE A 579 -1.67 -13.90 -13.71
C ILE A 579 -2.00 -14.81 -14.89
N ARG A 580 -1.51 -16.05 -14.87
CA ARG A 580 -1.76 -17.07 -15.89
C ARG A 580 -2.54 -18.26 -15.32
N HIS A 581 -3.36 -18.87 -16.17
CA HIS A 581 -4.14 -20.07 -15.83
C HIS A 581 -3.75 -21.29 -16.66
N ASP A 582 -2.91 -21.07 -17.67
CA ASP A 582 -2.59 -21.98 -18.77
C ASP A 582 -1.11 -22.42 -18.71
N VAL A 583 -0.54 -22.48 -17.51
CA VAL A 583 0.82 -23.03 -17.32
C VAL A 583 0.75 -24.56 -17.51
N PRO A 584 1.48 -25.14 -18.48
CA PRO A 584 1.47 -26.57 -18.73
C PRO A 584 1.92 -27.38 -17.49
N PRO A 585 1.17 -28.41 -17.06
CA PRO A 585 1.57 -29.23 -15.91
C PRO A 585 2.96 -29.85 -16.04
N GLU A 586 3.33 -30.29 -17.25
CA GLU A 586 4.62 -30.92 -17.53
C GLU A 586 5.78 -29.95 -17.29
N LEU A 587 5.56 -28.67 -17.61
CA LEU A 587 6.52 -27.60 -17.35
C LEU A 587 6.71 -27.37 -15.85
N VAL A 588 5.62 -27.45 -15.07
CA VAL A 588 5.67 -27.31 -13.61
C VAL A 588 6.44 -28.48 -13.00
N GLU A 589 6.20 -29.71 -13.46
CA GLU A 589 6.92 -30.91 -13.02
C GLU A 589 8.42 -30.83 -13.33
N GLU A 590 8.79 -30.37 -14.54
CA GLU A 590 10.18 -30.19 -14.94
C GLU A 590 10.90 -29.16 -14.05
N VAL A 591 10.29 -27.98 -13.84
CA VAL A 591 10.87 -26.93 -12.99
C VAL A 591 10.92 -27.37 -11.53
N ALA A 592 9.88 -28.03 -11.01
CA ALA A 592 9.90 -28.59 -9.66
C ALA A 592 11.02 -29.62 -9.52
N GLY A 593 11.21 -30.49 -10.50
CA GLY A 593 12.31 -31.46 -10.53
C GLY A 593 13.68 -30.80 -10.41
N GLU A 594 13.92 -29.67 -11.08
CA GLU A 594 15.20 -28.94 -11.04
C GLU A 594 15.49 -28.20 -9.73
N LEU A 595 14.43 -27.78 -9.04
CA LEU A 595 14.54 -27.02 -7.80
C LEU A 595 14.62 -27.91 -6.56
N LEU A 596 14.07 -29.12 -6.68
CA LEU A 596 13.76 -30.00 -5.54
C LEU A 596 14.54 -31.32 -5.57
N SER A 597 15.47 -31.50 -6.52
CA SER A 597 16.24 -32.75 -6.66
C SER A 597 17.33 -32.90 -5.59
N ALA A 598 17.30 -34.10 -4.98
CA ALA A 598 18.16 -34.77 -3.99
C ALA A 598 19.03 -33.92 -3.05
#